data_AF-A0A952LVY0-F1
#
_entry.id   AF-A0A952LVY0-F1
#
_cell.length_a   1.000
_cell.length_b   1.000
_cell.length_c   1.000
_cell.angle_alpha   90.00
_cell.angle_beta   90.00
_cell.angle_gamma   90.00
#
_symmetry.space_group_name_H-M   'P 1'
#
loop_
_entity.id
_entity.type
_entity.pdbx_description
1 polymer ?
#
loop_
_entity_poly.entity_id
_entity_poly.type
_entity_poly.pdbx_seq_one_letter_code
_entity_poly.pdbx_strand_id
1 'polypeptide(L)'
;MLGKYVDQQPQTNLVQQQHKLDTLKLRALNQNGVTKPSKEEEQKKMLEVAQQFEAIFVKQLLDAMDKTIVRSDLMDGGKAEETFRGMLYQHIADTVSSQPAGKTGNGSGIGLAQEVYKQMARQQESLANTETLKNQTTNNSVNTEGSKQNTRGQTG
;
A
#
# COMPACT_ATOMS: atom_id res chain seq x y z
N MET A 1 5.45 45.84 -50.94
CA MET A 1 4.60 44.67 -50.61
C MET A 1 5.47 43.72 -49.78
N LEU A 2 5.50 43.87 -48.45
CA LEU A 2 4.81 42.97 -47.47
C LEU A 2 5.07 41.50 -47.83
N GLY A 3 6.00 40.76 -47.22
CA GLY A 3 6.32 40.64 -45.80
C GLY A 3 6.10 39.18 -45.42
N LYS A 4 7.13 38.33 -45.58
CA LYS A 4 7.13 36.95 -45.07
C LYS A 4 8.16 36.84 -43.95
N TYR A 5 7.81 37.38 -42.79
CA TYR A 5 8.44 37.00 -41.53
C TYR A 5 7.64 35.82 -40.97
N VAL A 6 8.17 34.61 -41.14
CA VAL A 6 7.74 33.44 -40.37
C VAL A 6 8.46 33.57 -39.03
N ASP A 7 7.74 34.12 -38.07
CA ASP A 7 8.19 34.34 -36.71
C ASP A 7 8.13 33.00 -35.96
N GLN A 8 9.24 32.26 -35.92
CA GLN A 8 9.38 31.08 -35.06
C GLN A 8 9.55 31.57 -33.62
N GLN A 9 8.45 31.61 -32.89
CA GLN A 9 8.42 31.91 -31.46
C GLN A 9 9.17 30.83 -30.64
N PRO A 10 9.98 31.20 -29.64
CA PRO A 10 10.89 30.31 -28.91
C PRO A 10 10.15 29.54 -27.80
N GLN A 11 9.39 28.51 -28.15
CA GLN A 11 8.72 27.62 -27.18
C GLN A 11 9.67 26.60 -26.53
N THR A 12 10.95 26.58 -26.90
CA THR A 12 11.91 25.53 -26.54
C THR A 12 12.42 25.61 -25.09
N ASN A 13 12.20 26.72 -24.37
CA ASN A 13 12.81 26.92 -23.04
C ASN A 13 11.99 26.37 -21.87
N LEU A 14 10.66 26.38 -21.94
CA LEU A 14 9.78 25.93 -20.84
C LEU A 14 9.79 24.41 -20.68
N VAL A 15 9.74 23.67 -21.79
CA VAL A 15 9.79 22.20 -21.78
C VAL A 15 11.16 21.69 -21.33
N GLN A 16 12.25 22.35 -21.75
CA GLN A 16 13.60 22.03 -21.28
C GLN A 16 13.78 22.34 -19.79
N GLN A 17 13.14 23.39 -19.27
CA GLN A 17 13.19 23.72 -17.85
C GLN A 17 12.40 22.71 -17.01
N GLN A 18 11.27 22.21 -17.52
CA GLN A 18 10.50 21.13 -16.91
C GLN A 18 11.29 19.82 -16.88
N HIS A 19 11.91 19.41 -17.99
CA HIS A 19 12.77 18.22 -18.02
C HIS A 19 13.95 18.31 -17.05
N LYS A 20 14.58 19.49 -16.91
CA LYS A 20 15.64 19.71 -15.92
C LYS A 20 15.11 19.53 -14.50
N LEU A 21 13.93 20.07 -14.20
CA LEU A 21 13.30 19.95 -12.89
C LEU A 21 12.97 18.49 -12.54
N ASP A 22 12.44 17.74 -13.51
CA ASP A 22 12.09 16.33 -13.33
C ASP A 22 13.33 15.45 -13.18
N THR A 23 14.39 15.76 -13.93
CA THR A 23 15.69 15.07 -13.80
C THR A 23 16.36 15.35 -12.45
N LEU A 24 16.23 16.58 -11.93
CA LEU A 24 16.73 16.96 -10.60
C LEU A 24 15.95 16.25 -9.47
N LYS A 25 14.62 16.17 -9.57
CA LYS A 25 13.77 15.41 -8.63
C LYS A 25 14.11 13.92 -8.65
N LEU A 26 14.28 13.34 -9.83
CA LEU A 26 14.64 11.93 -10.00
C LEU A 26 16.02 11.62 -9.42
N ARG A 27 16.99 12.54 -9.58
CA ARG A 27 18.33 12.41 -8.99
C ARG A 27 18.34 12.65 -7.48
N ALA A 28 17.46 13.51 -6.95
CA ALA A 28 17.29 13.69 -5.50
C ALA A 28 16.67 12.44 -4.84
N LEU A 29 15.72 11.79 -5.51
CA LEU A 29 15.16 10.51 -5.07
C LEU A 29 16.18 9.36 -5.16
N ASN A 30 17.09 9.39 -6.14
CA ASN A 30 18.14 8.37 -6.28
C ASN A 30 19.35 8.58 -5.35
N GLN A 31 19.62 9.81 -4.90
CA GLN A 31 20.68 10.10 -3.92
C GLN A 31 20.29 9.70 -2.50
N ASN A 32 18.99 9.72 -2.20
CA ASN A 32 18.43 9.03 -1.04
C ASN A 32 18.10 7.59 -1.48
N GLY A 33 19.13 6.78 -1.71
CA GLY A 33 18.97 5.41 -2.23
C GLY A 33 17.84 4.71 -1.49
N VAL A 34 16.89 4.13 -2.23
CA VAL A 34 15.62 3.56 -1.75
C VAL A 34 15.82 2.88 -0.40
N THR A 35 15.63 3.65 0.67
CA THR A 35 15.83 3.16 2.03
C THR A 35 14.68 2.21 2.26
N LYS A 36 14.99 0.97 2.63
CA LYS A 36 13.97 0.01 3.04
C LYS A 36 12.99 0.74 3.98
N PRO A 37 11.68 0.73 3.69
CA PRO A 37 10.72 1.45 4.52
C PRO A 37 10.90 1.02 5.97
N SER A 38 10.82 1.99 6.87
CA SER A 38 10.88 1.71 8.29
C SER A 38 9.75 0.76 8.68
N LYS A 39 9.94 0.01 9.76
CA LYS A 39 8.90 -0.89 10.29
C LYS A 39 7.57 -0.16 10.54
N GLU A 40 7.65 1.12 10.94
CA GLU A 40 6.48 1.97 11.16
C GLU A 40 5.75 2.33 9.85
N GLU A 41 6.50 2.66 8.79
CA GLU A 41 5.93 2.90 7.46
C GLU A 41 5.26 1.65 6.87
N GLU A 42 5.88 0.47 7.04
CA GLU A 42 5.29 -0.80 6.62
C GLU A 42 3.98 -1.09 7.37
N GLN A 43 3.97 -0.92 8.69
CA GLN A 43 2.77 -1.10 9.51
C GLN A 43 1.64 -0.15 9.11
N LYS A 44 1.97 1.14 8.90
CA LYS A 44 1.01 2.15 8.45
C LYS A 44 0.40 1.77 7.11
N LYS A 45 1.22 1.33 6.15
CA LYS A 45 0.75 0.93 4.82
C LYS A 45 -0.13 -0.32 4.88
N MET A 46 0.21 -1.29 5.72
CA MET A 46 -0.64 -2.46 5.93
C MET A 46 -1.99 -2.09 6.52
N LEU A 47 -2.02 -1.18 7.49
CA LEU A 47 -3.28 -0.69 8.06
C LEU A 47 -4.13 0.02 6.98
N GLU A 48 -3.50 0.89 6.18
CA GLU A 48 -4.17 1.60 5.09
C GLU A 48 -4.79 0.63 4.07
N VAL A 49 -4.04 -0.39 3.65
CA VAL A 49 -4.55 -1.43 2.74
C VAL A 49 -5.72 -2.19 3.37
N ALA A 50 -5.64 -2.50 4.66
CA ALA A 50 -6.73 -3.17 5.37
C ALA A 50 -8.00 -2.31 5.45
N GLN A 51 -7.86 -0.99 5.64
CA GLN A 51 -8.97 -0.04 5.61
C GLN A 51 -9.57 0.09 4.20
N GLN A 52 -8.75 0.11 3.15
CA GLN A 52 -9.24 0.11 1.77
C GLN A 52 -10.03 -1.17 1.45
N PHE A 53 -9.56 -2.32 1.94
CA PHE A 53 -10.29 -3.58 1.80
C PHE A 53 -11.66 -3.52 2.50
N GLU A 54 -11.72 -3.01 3.73
CA GLU A 54 -12.99 -2.84 4.44
C GLU A 54 -13.93 -1.87 3.70
N ALA A 55 -13.42 -0.79 3.10
CA ALA A 55 -14.23 0.13 2.28
C ALA A 55 -14.88 -0.60 1.10
N ILE A 56 -14.09 -1.39 0.34
CA ILE A 56 -14.63 -2.16 -0.80
C ILE A 56 -15.72 -3.13 -0.31
N PHE A 57 -15.49 -3.80 0.81
CA PHE A 57 -16.45 -4.72 1.39
C PHE A 57 -17.74 -4.02 1.83
N VAL A 58 -17.64 -2.91 2.56
CA VAL A 58 -18.81 -2.12 3.00
C VAL A 58 -19.60 -1.62 1.79
N LYS A 59 -18.92 -1.14 0.75
CA LYS A 59 -19.60 -0.74 -0.48
C LYS A 59 -20.37 -1.91 -1.10
N GLN A 60 -19.74 -3.09 -1.24
CA GLN A 60 -20.41 -4.27 -1.77
C GLN A 60 -21.61 -4.69 -0.92
N LEU A 61 -21.51 -4.55 0.41
CA LEU A 61 -22.60 -4.78 1.34
C LEU A 61 -23.76 -3.81 1.09
N LEU A 62 -23.47 -2.51 0.98
CA LEU A 62 -24.47 -1.48 0.68
C LEU A 62 -25.14 -1.71 -0.68
N ASP A 63 -24.36 -2.02 -1.72
CA ASP A 63 -24.85 -2.35 -3.06
C ASP A 63 -25.76 -3.59 -3.03
N ALA A 64 -25.42 -4.60 -2.23
CA ALA A 64 -26.23 -5.80 -2.06
C ALA A 64 -27.54 -5.50 -1.32
N MET A 65 -27.49 -4.67 -0.27
CA MET A 65 -28.69 -4.20 0.44
C MET A 65 -29.60 -3.39 -0.49
N ASP A 66 -29.03 -2.53 -1.32
CA ASP A 66 -29.77 -1.67 -2.24
C ASP A 66 -30.58 -2.47 -3.26
N LYS A 67 -30.04 -3.59 -3.74
CA LYS A 67 -30.72 -4.51 -4.65
C LYS A 67 -31.96 -5.18 -4.04
N THR A 68 -32.10 -5.17 -2.71
CA THR A 68 -33.28 -5.73 -2.02
C THR A 68 -34.44 -4.73 -1.92
N ILE A 69 -34.18 -3.45 -2.21
CA ILE A 69 -35.19 -2.40 -2.16
C ILE A 69 -35.98 -2.41 -3.47
N VAL A 70 -37.26 -2.75 -3.39
CA VAL A 70 -38.18 -2.68 -4.54
C VAL A 70 -38.46 -1.22 -4.85
N ARG A 71 -38.01 -0.76 -6.02
CA ARG A 71 -38.30 0.57 -6.55
C ARG A 71 -39.37 0.45 -7.63
N SER A 72 -40.44 1.22 -7.52
CA SER A 72 -41.43 1.33 -8.59
C SER A 72 -41.01 2.42 -9.59
N ASP A 73 -41.35 2.23 -10.87
CA ASP A 73 -41.02 3.18 -11.96
C ASP A 73 -41.50 4.62 -11.73
N LEU A 74 -42.48 4.81 -10.82
CA LEU A 74 -43.00 6.13 -10.47
C LEU A 74 -42.17 6.85 -9.38
N MET A 75 -41.34 6.11 -8.62
CA MET A 75 -40.60 6.59 -7.46
C MET A 75 -39.08 6.40 -7.57
N ASP A 76 -38.57 5.84 -8.68
CA ASP A 76 -37.13 5.79 -8.96
C ASP A 76 -36.72 7.10 -9.62
N GLY A 77 -35.88 7.91 -8.97
CA GLY A 77 -35.34 9.18 -9.49
C GLY A 77 -34.40 9.03 -10.69
N GLY A 78 -34.51 7.92 -11.42
CA GLY A 78 -33.84 7.61 -12.67
C GLY A 78 -32.32 7.51 -12.55
N LYS A 79 -31.64 7.73 -13.69
CA LYS A 79 -30.18 7.54 -13.81
C LYS A 79 -29.37 8.50 -12.93
N ALA A 80 -29.90 9.69 -12.67
CA ALA A 80 -29.26 10.67 -11.80
C ALA A 80 -29.21 10.17 -10.34
N GLU A 81 -30.32 9.63 -9.84
CA GLU A 81 -30.37 9.05 -8.50
C GLU A 81 -29.48 7.81 -8.38
N GLU A 82 -29.48 6.92 -9.37
CA GLU A 82 -28.60 5.74 -9.41
C GLU A 82 -27.12 6.14 -9.28
N THR A 83 -26.71 7.17 -10.03
CA THR A 83 -25.33 7.68 -10.00
C THR A 83 -25.01 8.31 -8.64
N PHE A 84 -25.93 9.10 -8.10
CA PHE A 84 -25.78 9.73 -6.79
C PHE A 84 -25.69 8.69 -5.66
N ARG A 85 -26.53 7.67 -5.67
CA ARG A 85 -26.49 6.56 -4.71
C ARG A 85 -25.14 5.84 -4.75
N GLY A 86 -24.61 5.56 -5.95
CA GLY A 86 -23.29 4.97 -6.09
C GLY A 86 -22.18 5.81 -5.45
N MET A 87 -22.19 7.13 -5.66
CA MET A 87 -21.24 8.04 -4.99
C MET A 87 -21.45 8.11 -3.49
N LEU A 88 -22.71 8.11 -3.04
CA LEU A 88 -23.06 8.13 -1.62
C LEU A 88 -22.58 6.86 -0.90
N TYR A 89 -22.81 5.69 -1.48
CA TYR A 89 -22.35 4.42 -0.91
C TYR A 89 -20.84 4.33 -0.84
N GLN A 90 -20.13 4.85 -1.86
CA GLN A 90 -18.68 4.96 -1.81
C GLN A 90 -18.22 5.85 -0.64
N HIS A 91 -18.82 7.03 -0.47
CA HIS A 91 -18.47 7.93 0.62
C HIS A 91 -18.76 7.32 2.00
N ILE A 92 -19.90 6.64 2.16
CA ILE A 92 -20.24 5.92 3.39
C ILE A 92 -19.19 4.85 3.66
N ALA A 93 -18.84 4.04 2.66
CA ALA A 93 -17.85 2.99 2.79
C ALA A 93 -16.47 3.52 3.24
N ASP A 94 -15.99 4.60 2.61
CA ASP A 94 -14.72 5.23 2.94
C ASP A 94 -14.74 5.83 4.37
N THR A 95 -15.88 6.43 4.76
CA THR A 95 -16.05 7.01 6.09
C THR A 95 -16.05 5.94 7.18
N VAL A 96 -16.77 4.83 6.95
CA VAL A 96 -16.88 3.73 7.89
C VAL A 96 -15.54 3.01 8.05
N SER A 97 -14.83 2.73 6.95
CA SER A 97 -13.56 1.99 6.99
C SER A 97 -12.40 2.77 7.61
N SER A 98 -12.48 4.11 7.57
CA SER A 98 -11.48 4.99 8.17
C SER A 98 -11.56 5.04 9.70
N GLN A 99 -12.66 4.54 10.29
CA GLN A 99 -12.90 4.59 11.71
C GLN A 99 -12.50 3.28 12.42
N PRO A 100 -11.91 3.34 13.62
CA PRO A 100 -11.60 2.15 14.39
C PRO A 100 -12.87 1.42 14.84
N ALA A 101 -12.81 0.09 14.83
CA ALA A 101 -13.90 -0.76 15.33
C ALA A 101 -14.17 -0.51 16.82
N GLY A 102 -15.44 -0.57 17.20
CA GLY A 102 -15.85 -0.59 18.60
C GLY A 102 -15.86 0.76 19.32
N LYS A 103 -15.59 1.90 18.66
CA LYS A 103 -15.95 3.21 19.23
C LYS A 103 -17.47 3.40 19.15
N THR A 104 -18.14 3.24 20.28
CA THR A 104 -19.61 3.33 20.39
C THR A 104 -20.10 4.76 20.08
N GLY A 105 -20.94 4.90 19.05
CA GLY A 105 -21.64 6.14 18.67
C GLY A 105 -21.57 6.45 17.17
N ASN A 106 -22.74 6.58 16.52
CA ASN A 106 -23.09 7.08 15.16
C ASN A 106 -22.21 6.75 13.94
N GLY A 107 -21.12 6.01 14.11
CA GLY A 107 -20.16 5.60 13.10
C GLY A 107 -19.07 4.78 13.79
N SER A 108 -19.05 3.48 13.53
CA SER A 108 -17.97 2.60 13.93
C SER A 108 -17.60 1.81 12.69
N GLY A 109 -16.30 1.68 12.41
CA GLY A 109 -15.83 0.68 11.45
C GLY A 109 -16.32 -0.71 11.85
N ILE A 110 -16.56 -1.58 10.88
CA ILE A 110 -17.07 -2.94 11.12
C ILE A 110 -16.01 -3.79 11.86
N GLY A 111 -14.73 -3.43 11.72
CA GLY A 111 -13.59 -4.05 12.38
C GLY A 111 -12.92 -5.14 11.56
N LEU A 112 -13.35 -5.31 10.31
CA LEU A 112 -12.73 -6.18 9.35
C LEU A 112 -11.31 -5.71 9.02
N ALA A 113 -11.09 -4.39 8.92
CA ALA A 113 -9.76 -3.83 8.70
C ALA A 113 -8.75 -4.25 9.79
N GLN A 114 -9.18 -4.34 11.04
CA GLN A 114 -8.31 -4.74 12.15
C GLN A 114 -7.93 -6.21 12.05
N GLU A 115 -8.86 -7.08 11.70
CA GLU A 115 -8.58 -8.52 11.55
C GLU A 115 -7.68 -8.79 10.33
N VAL A 116 -7.91 -8.11 9.21
CA VAL A 116 -7.06 -8.21 8.02
C VAL A 116 -5.66 -7.71 8.34
N TYR A 117 -5.53 -6.57 9.03
CA TYR A 117 -4.23 -6.06 9.49
C TYR A 117 -3.50 -7.07 10.39
N LYS A 118 -4.18 -7.64 11.39
CA LYS A 118 -3.59 -8.63 12.30
C LYS A 118 -3.09 -9.87 11.55
N GLN A 119 -3.84 -10.34 10.55
CA GLN A 119 -3.44 -11.48 9.73
C GLN A 119 -2.20 -11.16 8.89
N MET A 120 -2.17 -9.99 8.23
CA MET A 120 -1.00 -9.55 7.46
C MET A 120 0.23 -9.38 8.34
N ALA A 121 0.08 -8.79 9.54
CA ALA A 121 1.19 -8.59 10.47
C ALA A 121 1.78 -9.91 10.96
N ARG A 122 0.93 -10.88 11.33
CA ARG A 122 1.38 -12.23 11.70
C ARG A 122 2.11 -12.92 10.56
N GLN A 123 1.60 -12.79 9.33
CA GLN A 123 2.24 -13.37 8.16
C GLN A 123 3.61 -12.75 7.91
N GLN A 124 3.74 -11.42 7.97
CA GLN A 124 5.00 -10.72 7.79
C GLN A 124 6.05 -11.12 8.84
N GLU A 125 5.66 -11.27 10.10
CA GLU A 125 6.53 -11.76 11.18
C GLU A 125 7.00 -13.20 10.93
N SER A 126 6.11 -14.08 10.47
CA SER A 126 6.49 -15.47 10.14
C SER A 126 7.51 -15.56 9.00
N LEU A 127 7.41 -14.67 8.00
CA LEU A 127 8.34 -14.57 6.88
C LEU A 127 9.71 -14.05 7.34
N ALA A 128 9.74 -13.04 8.20
CA ALA A 128 10.97 -12.49 8.78
C ALA A 128 11.73 -13.52 9.64
N ASN A 129 11.01 -14.32 10.45
CA ASN A 129 11.61 -15.37 11.25
C ASN A 129 12.15 -16.53 10.39
N THR A 130 11.55 -16.80 9.23
CA THR A 130 12.02 -17.87 8.35
C THR A 130 13.36 -17.53 7.67
N GLU A 131 13.66 -16.24 7.42
CA GLU A 131 14.95 -15.81 6.89
C GLU A 131 16.09 -15.88 7.93
N THR A 132 15.80 -15.58 9.20
CA THR A 132 16.80 -15.67 10.28
C THR A 132 17.20 -17.10 10.61
N LEU A 133 16.27 -18.08 10.53
CA LEU A 133 16.58 -19.51 10.72
C LEU A 133 17.42 -20.11 9.58
N LYS A 134 17.25 -19.66 8.33
CA LYS A 134 18.07 -20.11 7.20
C LYS A 134 19.53 -19.64 7.32
N ASN A 135 19.73 -18.41 7.78
CA ASN A 135 21.08 -17.83 7.93
C ASN A 135 21.87 -18.39 9.13
N GLN A 136 21.22 -19.03 10.11
CA GLN A 136 21.91 -19.74 11.18
C GLN A 136 22.32 -21.18 10.77
N THR A 137 21.52 -21.84 9.94
CA THR A 137 21.83 -23.22 9.48
C THR A 137 23.01 -23.26 8.50
N THR A 138 23.15 -22.25 7.62
CA THR A 138 24.31 -22.13 6.71
C THR A 138 25.60 -21.72 7.42
N ASN A 139 25.54 -20.92 8.49
CA ASN A 139 26.74 -20.49 9.22
C ASN A 139 27.30 -21.55 10.18
N ASN A 140 26.48 -22.51 10.64
CA ASN A 140 26.94 -23.54 11.59
C ASN A 140 27.53 -24.82 10.96
N SER A 141 27.41 -25.03 9.64
CA SER A 141 28.04 -26.18 8.96
C SER A 141 29.50 -25.94 8.52
N VAL A 142 30.01 -24.70 8.61
CA VAL A 142 31.39 -24.39 8.17
C VAL A 142 32.42 -24.60 9.30
N ASN A 143 31.99 -24.73 10.56
CA ASN A 143 32.90 -24.67 11.71
C ASN A 143 33.22 -26.03 12.38
N THR A 144 32.90 -27.17 11.76
CA THR A 144 33.09 -28.51 12.38
C THR A 144 34.15 -29.40 11.74
N GLU A 145 34.86 -28.97 10.70
CA GLU A 145 35.95 -29.76 10.09
C GLU A 145 37.38 -29.35 10.53
N GLY A 146 37.54 -28.28 11.32
CA GLY A 146 38.86 -27.70 11.61
C GLY A 146 39.55 -28.08 12.93
N SER A 147 39.06 -29.05 13.72
CA SER A 147 39.62 -29.31 15.06
C SER A 147 39.82 -30.80 15.38
N LYS A 148 40.55 -31.52 14.51
CA LYS A 148 41.20 -32.77 14.89
C LYS A 148 42.57 -32.86 14.22
N GLN A 149 43.61 -32.43 14.92
CA GLN A 149 44.99 -32.94 14.90
C GLN A 149 45.93 -31.84 15.40
N ASN A 150 46.26 -31.86 16.69
CA ASN A 150 47.62 -31.67 17.19
C ASN A 150 47.63 -31.72 18.72
N THR A 151 47.60 -32.91 19.30
CA THR A 151 48.14 -33.10 20.65
C THR A 151 48.93 -34.41 20.74
N ARG A 152 50.12 -34.29 21.35
CA ARG A 152 51.03 -35.32 21.87
C ARG A 152 51.89 -36.13 20.90
N GLY A 153 53.07 -35.57 20.63
CA GLY A 153 54.32 -36.33 20.47
C GLY A 153 55.29 -35.95 21.60
N GLN A 154 55.09 -36.50 22.79
CA GLN A 154 56.10 -36.58 23.85
C GLN A 154 55.84 -37.88 24.61
N THR A 155 56.74 -38.86 24.43
CA THR A 155 57.26 -39.83 25.40
C THR A 155 57.88 -40.99 24.62
N GLY A 156 59.14 -41.32 24.91
CA GLY A 156 59.85 -42.49 24.39
C GLY A 156 61.30 -42.17 24.12
#